data_AF-A0A7S3T4N1-F1
#
_entry.id   AF-A0A7S3T4N1-F1
#
_cell.length_a   1.000
_cell.length_b   1.000
_cell.length_c   1.000
_cell.angle_alpha   90.00
_cell.angle_beta   90.00
_cell.angle_gamma   90.00
#
_symmetry.space_group_name_H-M   'P 1'
#
loop_
_entity.id
_entity.type
_entity.pdbx_description
1 polymer ?
#
loop_
_entity_poly.entity_id
_entity_poly.type
_entity_poly.pdbx_seq_one_letter_code
_entity_poly.pdbx_strand_id
1 'polypeptide(L)'
;GDSLCIGVGANYAAPLQAACAERLAAVRGVPVVWRTIAKTGADVRELQALLAQRKSKAIIERGSWGVTSTADEGSFDIAVVMCGVNDGKKLFEGRWPSVFRQDLEDLCVTLRKESPRGHIHVPQLPGYGAPLLQRWPMCYFVRHFFGPFEAAKEDLGGEHRVL
;
A
#
# COMPACT_ATOMS: atom_id res chain seq x y z
N GLY A 1 3.43 3.37 -0.05
CA GLY A 1 4.12 2.07 0.02
C GLY A 1 5.62 2.25 0.07
N ASP A 2 6.37 1.19 -0.15
CA ASP A 2 7.84 1.17 -0.02
C ASP A 2 8.57 1.27 -1.37
N SER A 3 9.79 0.74 -1.47
CA SER A 3 10.58 0.66 -2.70
C SER A 3 9.87 -0.02 -3.87
N LEU A 4 8.95 -0.97 -3.62
CA LEU A 4 8.15 -1.62 -4.67
C LEU A 4 7.22 -0.59 -5.32
N CYS A 5 6.63 0.29 -4.52
CA CYS A 5 5.81 1.41 -5.01
C CYS A 5 6.63 2.53 -5.64
N ILE A 6 7.95 2.53 -5.56
CA ILE A 6 8.81 3.51 -6.26
C ILE A 6 9.30 2.92 -7.59
N GLY A 7 9.32 1.59 -7.72
CA GLY A 7 9.91 0.91 -8.87
C GLY A 7 11.43 0.80 -8.79
N VAL A 8 12.00 0.79 -7.56
CA VAL A 8 13.44 0.58 -7.39
C VAL A 8 13.83 -0.77 -7.99
N GLY A 9 14.72 -0.75 -8.99
CA GLY A 9 15.20 -1.95 -9.70
C GLY A 9 14.40 -2.36 -10.94
N ALA A 10 13.31 -1.64 -11.28
CA ALA A 10 12.58 -1.87 -12.52
C ALA A 10 13.27 -1.17 -13.71
N ASN A 11 14.33 -1.79 -14.25
CA ASN A 11 15.10 -1.21 -15.36
C ASN A 11 14.44 -1.37 -16.75
N TYR A 12 13.47 -2.29 -16.90
CA TYR A 12 12.98 -2.74 -18.22
C TYR A 12 11.46 -2.82 -18.36
N ALA A 13 10.69 -2.41 -17.35
CA ALA A 13 9.22 -2.45 -17.38
C ALA A 13 8.66 -1.08 -17.01
N ALA A 14 7.50 -0.73 -17.58
CA ALA A 14 6.72 0.39 -17.09
C ALA A 14 6.54 0.20 -15.58
N PRO A 15 6.78 1.23 -14.75
CA PRO A 15 6.54 1.14 -13.33
C PRO A 15 5.11 0.59 -13.11
N LEU A 16 4.95 -0.39 -12.21
CA LEU A 16 3.68 -1.08 -11.93
C LEU A 16 2.47 -0.11 -11.88
N GLN A 17 2.71 1.08 -11.35
CA GLN A 17 1.80 2.21 -11.23
C GLN A 17 1.24 2.66 -12.58
N ALA A 18 2.12 2.89 -13.56
CA ALA A 18 1.75 3.34 -14.89
C ALA A 18 0.95 2.26 -15.62
N ALA A 19 1.43 1.00 -15.58
CA ALA A 19 0.73 -0.13 -16.17
C ALA A 19 -0.67 -0.34 -15.56
N CYS A 20 -0.80 -0.24 -14.23
CA CYS A 20 -2.08 -0.31 -13.53
C CYS A 20 -3.01 0.85 -13.91
N ALA A 21 -2.49 2.08 -13.98
CA ALA A 21 -3.27 3.26 -14.33
C ALA A 21 -3.82 3.18 -15.76
N GLU A 22 -2.96 2.86 -16.73
CA GLU A 22 -3.34 2.68 -18.14
C GLU A 22 -4.37 1.56 -18.30
N ARG A 23 -4.14 0.41 -17.66
CA ARG A 23 -5.07 -0.72 -17.73
C ARG A 23 -6.42 -0.37 -17.11
N LEU A 24 -6.44 0.29 -15.95
CA LEU A 24 -7.67 0.69 -15.28
C LEU A 24 -8.42 1.72 -16.12
N ALA A 25 -7.72 2.69 -16.72
CA ALA A 25 -8.31 3.67 -17.61
C ALA A 25 -8.96 3.01 -18.83
N ALA A 26 -8.26 2.08 -19.46
CA ALA A 26 -8.76 1.34 -20.62
C ALA A 26 -9.99 0.48 -20.27
N VAL A 27 -9.97 -0.22 -19.13
CA VAL A 27 -11.08 -1.10 -18.70
C VAL A 27 -12.31 -0.31 -18.28
N ARG A 28 -12.13 0.85 -17.64
CA ARG A 28 -13.23 1.66 -17.12
C ARG A 28 -13.72 2.73 -18.08
N GLY A 29 -12.96 3.03 -19.13
CA GLY A 29 -13.29 4.10 -20.08
C GLY A 29 -13.24 5.50 -19.45
N VAL A 30 -12.45 5.67 -18.37
CA VAL A 30 -12.29 6.96 -17.68
C VAL A 30 -10.81 7.30 -17.52
N PRO A 31 -10.42 8.58 -17.54
CA PRO A 31 -9.06 8.98 -17.21
C PRO A 31 -8.70 8.56 -15.79
N VAL A 32 -7.52 7.96 -15.60
CA VAL A 32 -7.01 7.57 -14.27
C VAL A 32 -5.79 8.42 -13.95
N VAL A 33 -5.84 9.10 -12.81
CA VAL A 33 -4.69 9.82 -12.24
C VAL A 33 -4.09 8.97 -11.14
N TRP A 34 -2.86 8.50 -11.34
CA TRP A 34 -2.13 7.74 -10.33
C TRP A 34 -1.21 8.64 -9.52
N ARG A 35 -1.36 8.62 -8.19
CA ARG A 35 -0.48 9.34 -7.26
C ARG A 35 0.26 8.35 -6.37
N THR A 36 1.58 8.41 -6.40
CA THR A 36 2.41 7.55 -5.55
C THR A 36 2.83 8.30 -4.29
N ILE A 37 2.54 7.71 -3.13
CA ILE A 37 3.08 8.15 -1.83
C ILE A 37 3.94 7.00 -1.31
N ALA A 38 5.26 7.15 -1.39
CA ALA A 38 6.19 6.10 -1.02
C ALA A 38 7.55 6.61 -0.58
N LYS A 39 8.24 5.82 0.24
CA LYS A 39 9.63 6.03 0.67
C LYS A 39 10.35 4.68 0.68
N THR A 40 11.58 4.65 0.18
CA THR A 40 12.41 3.44 0.20
C THR A 40 12.62 2.97 1.63
N GLY A 41 12.42 1.68 1.87
CA GLY A 41 12.56 1.08 3.20
C GLY A 41 11.40 1.36 4.16
N ALA A 42 10.36 2.08 3.74
CA ALA A 42 9.26 2.46 4.61
C ALA A 42 8.55 1.23 5.21
N ASP A 43 8.37 1.28 6.52
CA ASP A 43 7.41 0.45 7.25
C ASP A 43 6.06 1.17 7.39
N VAL A 44 5.04 0.52 7.96
CA VAL A 44 3.69 1.12 8.05
C VAL A 44 3.67 2.44 8.84
N ARG A 45 4.46 2.57 9.91
CA ARG A 45 4.50 3.78 10.72
C ARG A 45 5.13 4.94 9.96
N GLU A 46 6.18 4.66 9.20
CA GLU A 46 6.78 5.66 8.32
C GLU A 46 5.81 6.10 7.22
N LEU A 47 4.95 5.20 6.70
CA LEU A 47 3.89 5.57 5.76
C LEU A 47 2.84 6.49 6.39
N GLN A 48 2.42 6.23 7.62
CA GLN A 48 1.52 7.13 8.34
C GLN A 48 2.14 8.52 8.53
N ALA A 49 3.41 8.57 8.95
CA ALA A 49 4.14 9.82 9.12
C ALA A 49 4.24 10.60 7.79
N LEU A 50 4.47 9.92 6.66
CA LEU A 50 4.49 10.54 5.33
C LEU A 50 3.14 11.16 4.95
N LEU A 51 2.03 10.47 5.21
CA LEU A 51 0.69 11.00 4.95
C LEU A 51 0.42 12.26 5.80
N ALA A 52 0.80 12.23 7.08
CA ALA A 52 0.66 13.38 7.96
C ALA A 52 1.51 14.58 7.48
N GLN A 53 2.77 14.35 7.12
CA GLN A 53 3.67 15.40 6.60
C GLN A 53 3.12 16.05 5.33
N ARG A 54 2.54 15.25 4.42
CA ARG A 54 1.95 15.76 3.18
C ARG A 54 0.76 16.68 3.47
N LYS A 55 -0.10 16.32 4.43
CA LYS A 55 -1.21 17.19 4.87
C LYS A 55 -0.70 18.52 5.38
N SER A 56 0.31 18.50 6.25
CA SER A 56 0.89 19.73 6.80
C SER A 56 1.45 20.64 5.69
N LYS A 57 2.14 20.09 4.69
CA LYS A 57 2.65 20.86 3.55
C LYS A 57 1.53 21.45 2.68
N ALA A 58 0.53 20.64 2.34
CA ALA A 58 -0.61 21.11 1.55
C ALA A 58 -1.38 22.26 2.23
N ILE A 59 -1.50 22.23 3.56
CA ILE A 59 -2.12 23.31 4.34
C ILE A 59 -1.29 24.60 4.25
N ILE A 60 0.04 24.50 4.40
CA ILE A 60 0.94 25.66 4.34
C ILE A 60 0.94 26.29 2.94
N GLU A 61 1.00 25.48 1.89
CA GLU A 61 1.02 25.96 0.51
C GLU A 61 -0.30 26.63 0.09
N ARG A 62 -1.46 26.09 0.54
CA ARG A 62 -2.76 26.75 0.34
C ARG A 62 -2.90 28.08 1.06
N GLY A 63 -2.18 28.29 2.16
CA GLY A 63 -2.17 29.56 2.89
C GLY A 63 -1.36 30.66 2.20
N SER A 64 -0.47 30.31 1.27
CA SER A 64 0.51 31.25 0.71
C SER A 64 0.14 31.80 -0.67
N TRP A 65 -0.68 31.12 -1.47
CA TRP A 65 -1.09 31.57 -2.80
C TRP A 65 -2.55 31.18 -3.04
N GLY A 66 -3.42 32.17 -3.24
CA GLY A 66 -4.86 31.99 -3.46
C GLY A 66 -5.21 31.34 -4.82
N VAL A 67 -4.71 30.14 -5.07
CA VAL A 67 -4.98 29.34 -6.27
C VAL A 67 -5.99 28.26 -5.93
N THR A 68 -7.21 28.44 -6.41
CA THR A 68 -8.33 27.50 -6.38
C THR A 68 -8.12 26.40 -7.43
N SER A 69 -7.33 25.36 -7.10
CA SER A 69 -7.39 24.09 -7.82
C SER A 69 -8.49 23.22 -7.21
N THR A 70 -9.53 22.95 -7.99
CA THR A 70 -10.80 22.30 -7.59
C THR A 70 -10.74 20.78 -7.53
N ALA A 71 -9.58 20.16 -7.77
CA ALA A 71 -9.38 18.74 -7.50
C ALA A 71 -8.95 18.60 -6.04
N ASP A 72 -9.89 18.19 -5.18
CA ASP A 72 -9.71 17.90 -3.77
C ASP A 72 -8.48 17.00 -3.54
N GLU A 73 -7.30 17.62 -3.29
CA GLU A 73 -6.01 16.92 -3.27
C GLU A 73 -5.91 15.83 -2.19
N GLY A 74 -6.89 15.80 -1.26
CA GLY A 74 -6.99 14.83 -0.18
C GLY A 74 -7.91 13.63 -0.44
N SER A 75 -8.76 13.65 -1.48
CA SER A 75 -9.66 12.52 -1.75
C SER A 75 -9.15 11.61 -2.87
N PHE A 76 -9.57 10.35 -2.81
CA PHE A 76 -9.21 9.30 -3.76
C PHE A 76 -10.38 8.33 -3.97
N ASP A 77 -10.51 7.79 -5.18
CA ASP A 77 -11.46 6.71 -5.46
C ASP A 77 -10.91 5.35 -5.03
N ILE A 78 -9.59 5.14 -5.20
CA ILE A 78 -8.90 3.90 -4.85
C ILE A 78 -7.55 4.24 -4.22
N ALA A 79 -7.28 3.69 -3.04
CA ALA A 79 -5.96 3.66 -2.42
C ALA A 79 -5.42 2.23 -2.44
N VAL A 80 -4.20 2.05 -2.94
CA VAL A 80 -3.49 0.76 -2.93
C VAL A 80 -2.36 0.83 -1.92
N VAL A 81 -2.46 0.06 -0.83
CA VAL A 81 -1.51 0.06 0.28
C VAL A 81 -0.57 -1.14 0.14
N MET A 82 0.60 -0.93 -0.47
CA MET A 82 1.66 -1.95 -0.49
C MET A 82 2.68 -1.67 0.62
N CYS A 83 2.73 -2.56 1.61
CA CYS A 83 3.64 -2.51 2.75
C CYS A 83 3.89 -3.94 3.29
N GLY A 84 4.65 -4.07 4.39
CA GLY A 84 4.84 -5.34 5.08
C GLY A 84 6.19 -6.01 4.85
N VAL A 85 6.90 -5.74 3.74
CA VAL A 85 8.25 -6.30 3.54
C VAL A 85 9.24 -5.75 4.57
N ASN A 86 9.22 -4.44 4.83
CA ASN A 86 10.13 -3.82 5.80
C ASN A 86 9.63 -4.01 7.24
N ASP A 87 8.32 -4.00 7.50
CA ASP A 87 7.77 -4.39 8.80
C ASP A 87 8.17 -5.82 9.17
N GLY A 88 8.23 -6.69 8.17
CA GLY A 88 8.72 -8.04 8.32
C GLY A 88 10.17 -8.12 8.81
N LYS A 89 11.05 -7.23 8.33
CA LYS A 89 12.42 -7.13 8.85
C LYS A 89 12.44 -6.71 10.32
N LYS A 90 11.50 -5.86 10.74
CA LYS A 90 11.35 -5.41 12.14
C LYS A 90 10.96 -6.52 13.10
N LEU A 91 10.43 -7.64 12.61
CA LEU A 91 10.18 -8.81 13.45
C LEU A 91 11.49 -9.40 14.00
N PHE A 92 12.56 -9.40 13.21
CA PHE A 92 13.90 -9.80 13.69
C PHE A 92 14.50 -8.78 14.68
N GLU A 93 13.94 -7.57 14.73
CA GLU A 93 14.27 -6.54 15.71
C GLU A 93 13.33 -6.60 16.95
N GLY A 94 12.47 -7.62 17.05
CA GLY A 94 11.57 -7.84 18.19
C GLY A 94 10.16 -7.25 18.05
N ARG A 95 9.78 -6.70 16.90
CA ARG A 95 8.42 -6.17 16.67
C ARG A 95 7.44 -7.30 16.37
N TRP A 96 6.45 -7.48 17.24
CA TRP A 96 5.44 -8.53 17.08
C TRP A 96 4.53 -8.34 15.86
N PRO A 97 4.03 -9.42 15.23
CA PRO A 97 3.10 -9.33 14.11
C PRO A 97 1.78 -8.61 14.45
N SER A 98 1.34 -8.68 15.71
CA SER A 98 0.17 -7.93 16.21
C SER A 98 0.35 -6.42 16.10
N VAL A 99 1.57 -5.92 16.33
CA VAL A 99 1.90 -4.50 16.21
C VAL A 99 1.80 -4.06 14.74
N PHE A 100 2.34 -4.85 13.81
CA PHE A 100 2.18 -4.60 12.38
C PHE A 100 0.70 -4.54 11.98
N ARG A 101 -0.12 -5.49 12.45
CA ARG A 101 -1.55 -5.51 12.19
C ARG A 101 -2.24 -4.24 12.68
N GLN A 102 -1.96 -3.84 13.92
CA GLN A 102 -2.53 -2.61 14.49
C GLN A 102 -2.11 -1.38 13.69
N ASP A 103 -0.82 -1.24 13.37
CA ASP A 103 -0.33 -0.09 12.62
C ASP A 103 -0.98 -0.04 11.21
N LEU A 104 -1.20 -1.19 10.57
CA LEU A 104 -1.86 -1.28 9.26
C LEU A 104 -3.35 -0.91 9.36
N GLU A 105 -4.04 -1.35 10.40
CA GLU A 105 -5.42 -0.97 10.68
C GLU A 105 -5.54 0.54 10.91
N ASP A 106 -4.67 1.12 11.74
CA ASP A 106 -4.61 2.55 12.00
C ASP A 106 -4.34 3.37 10.73
N LEU A 107 -3.50 2.85 9.84
CA LEU A 107 -3.27 3.45 8.52
C LEU A 107 -4.54 3.43 7.67
N CYS A 108 -5.25 2.31 7.63
CA CYS A 108 -6.51 2.19 6.88
C CYS A 108 -7.60 3.10 7.45
N VAL A 109 -7.70 3.22 8.77
CA VAL A 109 -8.60 4.17 9.44
C VAL A 109 -8.25 5.61 9.04
N THR A 110 -6.97 5.95 8.99
CA THR A 110 -6.51 7.29 8.55
C THR A 110 -6.90 7.58 7.10
N LEU A 111 -6.68 6.63 6.19
CA LEU A 111 -7.08 6.74 4.78
C LEU A 111 -8.60 6.82 4.61
N ARG A 112 -9.37 6.08 5.41
CA ARG A 112 -10.84 6.14 5.40
C ARG A 112 -11.37 7.52 5.82
N LYS A 113 -10.68 8.21 6.72
CA LYS A 113 -11.02 9.60 7.09
C LYS A 113 -10.75 10.58 5.94
N GLU A 114 -9.73 10.32 5.13
CA GLU A 114 -9.40 11.14 3.95
C GLU A 114 -10.38 10.95 2.79
N SER A 115 -10.78 9.70 2.55
CA SER A 115 -11.79 9.38 1.55
C SER A 115 -12.82 8.39 2.12
N PRO A 116 -13.92 8.88 2.72
CA PRO A 116 -14.96 8.03 3.30
C PRO A 116 -15.54 7.03 2.29
N ARG A 117 -15.66 7.44 1.03
CA ARG A 117 -16.21 6.62 -0.07
C ARG A 117 -15.14 5.89 -0.90
N GLY A 118 -13.87 6.20 -0.71
CA GLY A 118 -12.78 5.57 -1.45
C GLY A 118 -12.64 4.08 -1.12
N HIS A 119 -12.25 3.29 -2.10
CA HIS A 119 -11.87 1.90 -1.92
C HIS A 119 -10.43 1.82 -1.40
N ILE A 120 -10.17 0.99 -0.39
CA ILE A 120 -8.81 0.75 0.13
C ILE A 120 -8.47 -0.70 -0.18
N HIS A 121 -7.51 -0.90 -1.08
CA HIS A 121 -7.00 -2.20 -1.46
C HIS A 121 -5.66 -2.46 -0.79
N VAL A 122 -5.57 -3.54 -0.01
CA VAL A 122 -4.32 -4.02 0.59
C VAL A 122 -3.97 -5.33 -0.11
N PRO A 123 -3.17 -5.30 -1.20
CA PRO A 123 -2.84 -6.50 -1.94
C PRO A 123 -2.03 -7.45 -1.06
N GLN A 124 -2.33 -8.74 -1.17
CA GLN A 124 -1.43 -9.76 -0.66
C GLN A 124 -0.15 -9.72 -1.48
N LEU A 125 1.00 -9.59 -0.81
CA LEU A 125 2.28 -9.77 -1.47
C LEU A 125 2.32 -11.20 -2.03
N PRO A 126 2.73 -11.40 -3.29
CA PRO A 126 2.74 -12.72 -3.91
C PRO A 126 3.80 -13.59 -3.23
N GLY A 127 3.38 -14.28 -2.18
CA GLY A 127 4.22 -15.19 -1.43
C GLY A 127 4.48 -16.51 -2.17
N TYR A 128 3.41 -17.07 -2.74
CA TYR A 128 3.41 -18.43 -3.27
C TYR A 128 3.38 -18.51 -4.81
N GLY A 129 2.89 -17.48 -5.49
CA GLY A 129 2.69 -17.48 -6.96
C GLY A 129 3.85 -16.97 -7.81
N ALA A 130 4.97 -16.57 -7.22
CA ALA A 130 6.11 -15.98 -7.94
C ALA A 130 7.39 -16.79 -7.70
N PRO A 131 7.64 -17.87 -8.47
CA PRO A 131 8.80 -18.76 -8.28
C PRO A 131 10.15 -18.04 -8.32
N LEU A 132 10.23 -16.89 -8.99
CA LEU A 132 11.43 -16.06 -9.06
C LEU A 132 11.70 -15.28 -7.76
N LEU A 133 10.66 -14.85 -7.04
CA LEU A 133 10.77 -14.21 -5.71
C LEU A 133 11.10 -15.23 -4.61
N GLN A 134 10.90 -16.52 -4.87
CA GLN A 134 11.21 -17.62 -3.97
C GLN A 134 12.69 -18.04 -3.97
N ARG A 135 13.52 -17.48 -4.88
CA ARG A 135 14.94 -17.85 -5.02
C ARG A 135 15.89 -17.14 -4.03
N TRP A 136 15.36 -16.31 -3.13
CA TRP A 136 16.09 -15.60 -2.08
C TRP A 136 15.32 -15.73 -0.74
N PRO A 137 15.87 -15.39 0.45
CA PRO A 137 15.35 -15.82 1.77
C PRO A 137 13.90 -15.39 2.08
N MET A 138 13.28 -14.61 1.19
CA MET A 138 11.85 -14.31 1.15
C MET A 138 10.95 -15.55 1.13
N CYS A 139 11.34 -16.70 0.58
CA CYS A 139 10.50 -17.91 0.64
C CYS A 139 10.30 -18.43 2.08
N TYR A 140 11.35 -18.39 2.90
CA TYR A 140 11.26 -18.72 4.33
C TYR A 140 10.50 -17.64 5.10
N PHE A 141 10.78 -16.37 4.78
CA PHE A 141 10.07 -15.23 5.37
C PHE A 141 8.55 -15.30 5.13
N VAL A 142 8.16 -15.54 3.88
CA VAL A 142 6.76 -15.69 3.48
C VAL A 142 6.10 -16.87 4.19
N ARG A 143 6.74 -18.03 4.14
CA ARG A 143 6.19 -19.27 4.70
C ARG A 143 6.03 -19.21 6.22
N HIS A 144 6.98 -18.63 6.95
CA HIS A 144 6.93 -18.58 8.41
C HIS A 144 6.06 -17.46 8.96
N PHE A 145 5.98 -16.32 8.27
CA PHE A 145 5.28 -15.15 8.81
C PHE A 145 3.90 -14.91 8.20
N PHE A 146 3.68 -15.30 6.94
CA PHE A 146 2.39 -15.17 6.27
C PHE A 146 1.67 -16.52 6.08
N GLY A 147 2.36 -17.66 6.18
CA GLY A 147 1.72 -19.00 6.14
C GLY A 147 0.62 -19.21 7.20
N PRO A 148 0.80 -18.80 8.47
CA PRO A 148 -0.27 -18.89 9.48
C PRO A 148 -1.50 -18.02 9.15
N PHE A 149 -1.35 -16.98 8.34
CA PHE A 149 -2.46 -16.13 7.89
C PHE A 149 -3.33 -16.82 6.83
N GLU A 150 -2.74 -17.70 6.01
CA GLU A 150 -3.48 -18.49 5.02
C GLU A 150 -4.27 -19.62 5.69
N ALA A 151 -3.66 -20.33 6.64
CA ALA A 151 -4.35 -21.38 7.41
C ALA A 151 -5.54 -20.83 8.21
N ALA A 152 -5.37 -19.67 8.86
CA ALA A 152 -6.47 -19.01 9.58
C ALA A 152 -7.59 -18.50 8.66
N LYS A 153 -7.32 -18.22 7.39
CA LYS A 153 -8.33 -17.87 6.38
C LYS A 153 -9.16 -19.09 5.95
N GLU A 154 -8.53 -20.26 5.87
CA GLU A 154 -9.21 -21.53 5.58
C GLU A 154 -10.08 -21.98 6.76
N ASP A 155 -9.62 -21.80 7.99
CA ASP A 155 -10.38 -22.11 9.21
C ASP A 155 -11.56 -21.16 9.48
N LEU A 156 -11.51 -19.92 8.98
CA LEU A 156 -12.58 -18.93 9.12
C LEU A 156 -13.70 -19.03 8.06
N GLY A 157 -13.72 -20.12 7.30
CA GLY A 157 -14.78 -20.41 6.35
C GLY A 157 -14.55 -19.71 5.01
N GLY A 158 -14.21 -20.52 4.01
CA GLY A 158 -14.21 -20.12 2.61
C GLY A 158 -15.62 -19.75 2.14
N GLU A 159 -16.09 -18.54 2.45
CA GLU A 159 -17.21 -17.88 1.78
C GLU A 159 -17.28 -16.38 2.13
N HIS A 160 -16.22 -15.63 1.82
CA HIS A 160 -16.35 -14.20 1.60
C HIS A 160 -15.77 -13.84 0.23
N ARG A 161 -16.55 -14.16 -0.82
CA ARG A 161 -16.60 -13.31 -2.00
C ARG A 161 -17.28 -12.01 -1.57
N VAL A 162 -16.51 -10.95 -1.36
CA VAL A 162 -17.04 -9.60 -1.24
C VAL A 162 -16.33 -8.72 -2.27
N LEU A 163 -17.13 -8.38 -3.28
CA LEU A 163 -17.20 -7.18 -4.12
C LEU A 163 -16.08 -6.13 -4.00
#